data_AF-A0A530QL10-F1
#
_entry.id   AF-A0A530QL10-F1
#
_cell.length_a   1.000
_cell.length_b   1.000
_cell.length_c   1.000
_cell.angle_alpha   90.00
_cell.angle_beta   90.00
_cell.angle_gamma   90.00
#
_symmetry.space_group_name_H-M   'P 1'
#
loop_
_entity.id
_entity.type
_entity.pdbx_description
1 polymer ?
#
loop_
_entity_poly.entity_id
_entity_poly.type
_entity_poly.pdbx_seq_one_letter_code
_entity_poly.pdbx_strand_id
1 'polypeptide(L)'
;MRLYLLAEATGQLRSDSSRVYITDGGHIDNIGLYQLLKRRCKLIIVVDAEADAGMNFGAFTDVQRFARIDLGVRISLDWRPVRDAALA
;
A
#
# COMPACT_ATOMS: atom_id res chain seq x y z
N MET A 1 0.89 -10.11 29.33
CA MET A 1 0.48 -10.57 27.98
C MET A 1 -1.02 -10.46 27.77
N ARG A 2 -1.88 -11.06 28.62
CA ARG A 2 -3.36 -10.97 28.53
C ARG A 2 -3.94 -9.55 28.50
N LEU A 3 -3.44 -8.63 29.34
CA LEU A 3 -3.91 -7.24 29.36
C LEU A 3 -3.55 -6.46 28.08
N TYR A 4 -2.46 -6.83 27.41
CA TYR A 4 -2.03 -6.19 26.16
C TYR A 4 -2.96 -6.55 25.00
N LEU A 5 -3.37 -7.83 24.89
CA LEU A 5 -4.32 -8.30 23.88
C LEU A 5 -5.72 -7.69 24.07
N LEU A 6 -6.14 -7.43 25.30
CA LEU A 6 -7.39 -6.71 25.58
C LEU A 6 -7.30 -5.24 25.16
N ALA A 7 -6.16 -4.58 25.40
CA ALA A 7 -5.91 -3.22 24.93
C ALA A 7 -5.85 -3.14 23.38
N GLU A 8 -5.28 -4.15 22.72
CA GLU A 8 -5.30 -4.30 21.26
C GLU A 8 -6.74 -4.45 20.74
N ALA A 9 -7.52 -5.37 21.29
CA ALA A 9 -8.91 -5.59 20.88
C ALA A 9 -9.83 -4.38 21.09
N THR A 10 -9.48 -3.50 22.03
CA THR A 10 -10.23 -2.26 22.34
C THR A 10 -9.64 -1.01 21.68
N GLY A 11 -8.61 -1.15 20.84
CA GLY A 11 -7.99 -0.04 20.11
C GLY A 11 -7.22 0.96 20.98
N GLN A 12 -6.85 0.59 22.21
CA GLN A 12 -6.17 1.46 23.17
C GLN A 12 -4.63 1.40 23.08
N LEU A 13 -4.09 1.02 21.92
CA LEU A 13 -2.66 0.98 21.68
C LEU A 13 -2.10 2.40 21.53
N ARG A 14 -0.95 2.64 22.16
CA ARG A 14 -0.26 3.94 22.15
C ARG A 14 1.17 3.80 21.65
N SER A 15 1.60 4.78 20.86
CA SER A 15 2.95 4.86 20.29
C SER A 15 4.04 5.21 21.32
N ASP A 16 3.68 5.76 22.48
CA ASP A 16 4.59 6.15 23.57
C ASP A 16 4.67 5.12 24.71
N SER A 17 4.12 3.92 24.52
CA SER A 17 4.16 2.86 25.52
C SER A 17 5.44 2.04 25.44
N SER A 18 5.73 1.26 26.48
CA SER A 18 6.90 0.36 26.51
C SER A 18 6.84 -0.80 25.51
N ARG A 19 5.71 -0.96 24.79
CA ARG A 19 5.48 -2.00 23.78
C ARG A 19 4.70 -1.43 22.61
N VAL A 20 5.31 -1.40 21.43
CA VAL A 20 4.66 -0.90 20.22
C VAL A 20 4.21 -2.09 19.36
N TYR A 21 2.98 -2.02 18.86
CA TYR A 21 2.45 -2.97 17.88
C TYR A 21 2.91 -2.55 16.49
N ILE A 22 3.63 -3.44 15.81
CA ILE A 22 4.14 -3.21 14.45
C ILE A 22 3.44 -4.19 13.53
N THR A 23 2.72 -3.67 12.55
CA THR A 23 2.16 -4.47 11.44
C THR A 23 3.13 -4.49 10.27
N ASP A 24 2.95 -5.47 9.39
CA ASP A 24 3.64 -5.53 8.10
C ASP A 24 3.35 -4.32 7.19
N GLY A 25 2.24 -3.61 7.44
CA GLY A 25 1.87 -2.39 6.73
C GLY A 25 1.22 -2.64 5.35
N GLY A 26 0.93 -3.90 5.01
CA GLY A 26 0.37 -4.28 3.70
C GLY A 26 -0.97 -3.61 3.37
N HIS A 27 -1.69 -3.14 4.39
CA HIS A 27 -2.95 -2.40 4.25
C HIS A 27 -2.79 -0.96 3.73
N ILE A 28 -1.57 -0.43 3.67
CA ILE A 28 -1.28 0.93 3.17
C ILE A 28 -0.56 0.87 1.83
N ASP A 29 0.50 0.08 1.71
CA ASP A 29 1.32 0.01 0.51
C ASP A 29 2.01 -1.36 0.42
N ASN A 30 1.46 -2.26 -0.40
CA ASN A 30 2.02 -3.61 -0.58
C ASN A 30 3.06 -3.69 -1.72
N ILE A 31 3.14 -2.66 -2.58
CA ILE A 31 4.04 -2.61 -3.75
C ILE A 31 5.22 -1.64 -3.55
N GLY A 32 5.27 -0.93 -2.42
CA GLY A 32 6.34 0.00 -2.04
C GLY A 32 6.35 1.33 -2.81
N LEU A 33 5.34 1.57 -3.66
CA LEU A 33 5.29 2.74 -4.55
C LEU A 33 5.02 4.04 -3.76
N TYR A 34 4.16 4.00 -2.75
CA TYR A 34 3.78 5.20 -1.99
C TYR A 34 4.99 5.84 -1.30
N GLN A 35 5.86 5.02 -0.70
CA GLN A 35 7.06 5.53 -0.03
C GLN A 35 8.07 6.15 -0.99
N LEU A 36 8.20 5.60 -2.20
CA LEU A 36 9.07 6.15 -3.24
C LEU A 36 8.55 7.48 -3.79
N LEU A 37 7.23 7.60 -3.96
CA LEU A 37 6.58 8.86 -4.31
C LEU A 37 6.77 9.92 -3.23
N LYS A 38 6.59 9.56 -1.96
CA LYS A 38 6.81 10.46 -0.81
C LYS A 38 8.25 10.99 -0.76
N ARG A 39 9.23 10.16 -1.15
CA ARG A 39 10.65 10.54 -1.25
C ARG A 39 11.00 11.32 -2.52
N ARG A 40 10.05 11.49 -3.45
CA ARG A 40 10.23 12.19 -4.73
C ARG A 40 11.38 11.61 -5.56
N CYS A 41 11.47 10.28 -5.61
CA CYS A 41 12.45 9.58 -6.45
C CYS A 41 12.29 9.97 -7.93
N LYS A 42 13.41 10.23 -8.62
CA LYS A 42 13.41 10.65 -10.04
C LYS A 42 12.99 9.54 -11.01
N LEU A 43 13.33 8.30 -10.66
CA LEU A 43 12.99 7.09 -11.40
C LEU A 43 12.48 6.07 -10.38
N ILE A 44 11.37 5.44 -10.71
CA ILE A 44 10.72 4.42 -9.90
C ILE A 44 10.46 3.23 -10.81
N ILE A 45 10.94 2.06 -10.41
CA ILE A 45 10.63 0.78 -11.06
C ILE A 45 9.89 -0.04 -10.02
N VAL A 46 8.66 -0.47 -10.34
CA VAL A 46 7.82 -1.28 -9.47
C VAL A 46 7.60 -2.63 -10.14
N VAL A 47 7.74 -3.69 -9.35
CA VAL A 47 7.36 -5.05 -9.75
C VAL A 47 6.24 -5.47 -8.83
N ASP A 48 5.02 -5.55 -9.37
CA ASP A 48 3.87 -6.06 -8.63
C ASP A 48 3.90 -7.59 -8.68
N ALA A 49 3.95 -8.21 -7.51
CA ALA A 49 4.01 -9.66 -7.31
C ALA A 49 2.87 -10.15 -6.39
N GLU A 50 1.77 -9.38 -6.29
CA GLU A 50 0.59 -9.80 -5.56
C GLU A 50 -0.04 -11.06 -6.15
N ALA A 51 -0.69 -11.84 -5.29
CA ALA A 51 -1.49 -12.98 -5.70
C ALA A 51 -2.83 -12.51 -6.26
N ASP A 52 -2.85 -12.11 -7.53
CA ASP A 52 -4.02 -11.58 -8.21
C ASP A 52 -4.28 -12.29 -9.55
N ALA A 53 -5.01 -13.40 -9.49
CA ALA A 53 -5.37 -14.16 -10.69
C ALA A 53 -6.26 -13.38 -11.67
N GLY A 54 -6.92 -12.31 -11.20
CA GLY A 54 -7.83 -11.50 -12.00
C GLY A 54 -7.19 -10.26 -12.64
N MET A 55 -5.92 -9.97 -12.36
CA MET A 55 -5.24 -8.76 -12.85
C MET A 55 -6.04 -7.48 -12.54
N ASN A 56 -6.59 -7.42 -11.33
CA ASN A 56 -7.35 -6.29 -10.79
C ASN A 56 -6.44 -5.14 -10.34
N PHE A 57 -5.18 -5.43 -10.01
CA PHE A 57 -4.18 -4.45 -9.55
C PHE A 57 -4.68 -3.62 -8.35
N GLY A 58 -5.16 -4.33 -7.32
CA GLY A 58 -5.74 -3.74 -6.11
C GLY A 58 -4.78 -2.81 -5.39
N ALA A 59 -3.57 -3.28 -5.05
CA ALA A 59 -2.58 -2.45 -4.36
C ALA A 59 -2.16 -1.21 -5.16
N PHE A 60 -2.07 -1.32 -6.48
CA PHE A 60 -1.79 -0.15 -7.31
C PHE A 60 -2.90 0.91 -7.20
N THR A 61 -4.17 0.49 -7.23
CA THR A 61 -5.32 1.38 -7.10
C THR A 61 -5.35 2.07 -5.74
N ASP A 62 -5.04 1.33 -4.67
CA ASP A 62 -4.94 1.87 -3.31
C ASP A 62 -3.82 2.91 -3.19
N VAL A 63 -2.62 2.60 -3.71
CA VAL A 63 -1.51 3.56 -3.73
C VAL A 63 -1.87 4.81 -4.55
N GLN A 64 -2.51 4.66 -5.71
CA GLN A 64 -2.95 5.79 -6.52
C GLN A 64 -3.91 6.69 -5.73
N ARG A 65 -4.82 6.10 -4.94
CA ARG A 65 -5.75 6.84 -4.07
C ARG A 65 -5.00 7.58 -2.96
N PHE A 66 -4.12 6.90 -2.22
CA PHE A 66 -3.37 7.51 -1.11
C PHE A 66 -2.40 8.57 -1.60
N ALA A 67 -1.68 8.33 -2.69
CA ALA A 67 -0.78 9.31 -3.30
C ALA A 67 -1.54 10.59 -3.69
N ARG A 68 -2.78 10.47 -4.17
CA ARG A 68 -3.61 11.64 -4.50
C ARG A 68 -4.08 12.39 -3.25
N ILE A 69 -4.52 11.70 -2.22
CA ILE A 69 -5.07 12.32 -1.00
C ILE A 69 -3.94 12.96 -0.18
N ASP A 70 -2.86 12.23 0.06
CA ASP A 70 -1.83 12.63 1.02
C ASP A 70 -0.72 13.47 0.40
N LEU A 71 -0.34 13.16 -0.85
CA LEU A 71 0.81 13.77 -1.51
C LEU A 71 0.41 14.73 -2.65
N GLY A 72 -0.88 14.77 -3.01
CA GLY A 72 -1.37 15.52 -4.17
C GLY A 72 -0.86 14.97 -5.51
N VAL A 73 -0.31 13.75 -5.54
CA VAL A 73 0.28 13.14 -6.73
C VAL A 73 -0.80 12.41 -7.52
N ARG A 74 -0.87 12.66 -8.84
CA ARG A 74 -1.73 11.92 -9.76
C ARG A 74 -0.88 11.02 -10.63
N ILE A 75 -1.19 9.73 -10.62
CA ILE A 75 -0.58 8.72 -11.48
C ILE A 75 -1.57 8.44 -12.60
N SER A 76 -1.11 8.46 -13.85
CA SER A 76 -1.92 8.16 -15.02
C SER A 76 -1.16 7.14 -15.87
N LEU A 77 -1.78 5.99 -16.08
CA LEU A 77 -1.28 4.89 -16.90
C LEU A 77 -2.35 4.59 -17.96
N ASP A 78 -1.90 4.32 -19.19
CA ASP A 78 -2.78 3.76 -20.20
C ASP A 78 -2.88 2.24 -19.98
N TRP A 79 -4.05 1.77 -19.54
CA TRP A 79 -4.29 0.36 -19.25
C TRP A 79 -4.57 -0.48 -20.48
N ARG A 80 -4.86 0.14 -21.64
CA ARG A 80 -5.23 -0.60 -22.86
C ARG A 80 -4.17 -1.62 -23.26
N PRO A 81 -2.87 -1.28 -23.34
CA PRO A 81 -1.84 -2.24 -23.72
C PRO A 81 -1.71 -3.40 -22.73
N VAL A 82 -1.87 -3.13 -21.43
CA VAL A 82 -1.77 -4.17 -20.37
C VAL A 82 -2.94 -5.15 -20.46
N ARG A 83 -4.16 -4.62 -20.62
CA ARG A 83 -5.36 -5.43 -20.78
C ARG A 83 -5.30 -6.27 -22.05
N ASP A 84 -4.91 -5.67 -23.16
CA ASP A 84 -4.86 -6.36 -24.45
C ASP A 84 -3.80 -7.49 -24.44
N ALA A 85 -2.68 -7.30 -23.75
CA ALA A 85 -1.67 -8.34 -23.54
C ALA A 85 -2.12 -9.47 -22.59
N ALA A 86 -2.96 -9.16 -21.59
CA ALA A 86 -3.47 -10.16 -20.64
C ALA A 86 -4.60 -11.04 -21.23
N LEU A 87 -5.30 -10.57 -22.26
CA LEU A 87 -6.38 -11.29 -22.95
C LEU A 87 -5.92 -12.08 -24.18
N ALA A 88 -4.67 -11.89 -24.61
CA ALA A 88 -4.07 -12.59 -25.75
C ALA A 88 -3.54 -13.97 -25.35
#